data_AF-A0A1K0IJ03-F1
#
_entry.id   AF-A0A1K0IJ03-F1
#
_cell.length_a   1.000
_cell.length_b   1.000
_cell.length_c   1.000
_cell.angle_alpha   90.00
_cell.angle_beta   90.00
_cell.angle_gamma   90.00
#
_symmetry.space_group_name_H-M   'P 1'
#
loop_
_entity.id
_entity.type
_entity.pdbx_description
1 polymer ?
#
loop_
_entity_poly.entity_id
_entity_poly.type
_entity_poly.pdbx_seq_one_letter_code
_entity_poly.pdbx_strand_id
1 'polypeptide(L)'
;MAWRTWTLGALTLCYPVAVYVSLQYWPPRMVALLLVALLALRLAAKRHAGWRPLALAAAALALAVFASGEAMPLKLYPALVNAVLLAVFGWSLWRPPSVVERIARLREPALPPSGVAYTRKVTVAWCLFFSVNGTLAIGTALFASDRVWALYNGVIAYVLTGAMFAGEWLVRRQVMAGGLHLPDDGWHLCADRALADGEDGFVLAGSADRVAKIEEKRVSLTRIEQALAASPLVQDARVVLVDLDVGTRVAAAVVLNEGGAAMLADAGRAALIATLRAALAGSVDALALPRRWHLATEALPCNAQGKTTEVLLRDLFRQTLPRAIWIESSEHAAAAMLDIGEHLAVFDGHFPGTPIVPGVAQVDWAMALAPQRLPVPPRERFLRLDVLKFQGIIRPGSQVRLDLEWQPARLALAFRLTSASGPHASGRIVFRSEHG
;
A
#
# COMPACT_ATOMS: atom_id res chain seq x y z
N MET A 1 -20.51 0.84 -17.89
CA MET A 1 -21.42 1.54 -16.96
C MET A 1 -20.86 2.87 -16.42
N ALA A 2 -19.55 3.01 -16.17
CA ALA A 2 -18.96 4.25 -15.66
C ALA A 2 -19.13 5.47 -16.60
N TRP A 3 -19.02 5.29 -17.92
CA TRP A 3 -19.10 6.40 -18.88
C TRP A 3 -20.45 7.16 -18.83
N ARG A 4 -21.58 6.45 -18.64
CA ARG A 4 -22.93 7.06 -18.47
C ARG A 4 -23.02 7.95 -17.22
N THR A 5 -22.28 7.64 -16.16
CA THR A 5 -22.25 8.48 -14.95
C THR A 5 -21.38 9.71 -15.09
N TRP A 6 -20.29 9.63 -15.87
CA TRP A 6 -19.42 10.78 -16.17
C TRP A 6 -20.11 11.77 -17.11
N THR A 7 -20.80 11.28 -18.15
CA THR A 7 -21.52 12.14 -19.10
C THR A 7 -22.66 12.93 -18.44
N LEU A 8 -23.45 12.29 -17.57
CA LEU A 8 -24.50 12.96 -16.80
C LEU A 8 -23.95 13.96 -15.77
N GLY A 9 -22.77 13.70 -15.21
CA GLY A 9 -22.05 14.64 -14.35
C GLY A 9 -21.61 15.89 -15.11
N ALA A 10 -20.96 15.71 -16.26
CA ALA A 10 -20.52 16.79 -17.13
C ALA A 10 -21.70 17.65 -17.64
N LEU A 11 -22.82 17.03 -18.00
CA LEU A 11 -24.06 17.73 -18.40
C LEU A 11 -24.64 18.60 -17.27
N THR A 12 -24.51 18.17 -16.01
CA THR A 12 -24.96 18.97 -14.86
C THR A 12 -24.01 20.15 -14.60
N LEU A 13 -22.70 19.96 -14.82
CA LEU A 13 -21.68 21.02 -14.69
C LEU A 13 -21.78 22.08 -15.80
N CYS A 14 -22.16 21.69 -17.02
CA CYS A 14 -22.35 22.64 -18.12
C CYS A 14 -23.73 23.33 -18.11
N TYR A 15 -24.55 23.14 -17.06
CA TYR A 15 -25.94 23.59 -17.01
C TYR A 15 -26.13 25.09 -17.32
N PRO A 16 -25.39 26.05 -16.71
CA PRO A 16 -25.62 27.48 -16.97
C PRO A 16 -25.31 27.88 -18.43
N VAL A 17 -24.28 27.28 -19.02
CA VAL A 17 -23.91 27.49 -20.43
C VAL A 17 -24.94 26.84 -21.35
N ALA A 18 -25.37 25.62 -21.04
CA ALA A 18 -26.40 24.92 -21.82
C ALA A 18 -27.74 25.65 -21.78
N VAL A 19 -28.15 26.19 -20.61
CA VAL A 19 -29.35 27.03 -20.47
C VAL A 19 -29.20 28.33 -21.25
N TYR A 20 -28.07 29.02 -21.14
CA TYR A 20 -27.82 30.25 -21.90
C TYR A 20 -27.91 30.04 -23.41
N VAL A 21 -27.29 28.98 -23.93
CA VAL A 21 -27.34 28.65 -25.37
C VAL A 21 -28.74 28.20 -25.78
N SER A 22 -29.38 27.31 -25.01
CA SER A 22 -30.71 26.80 -25.38
C SER A 22 -31.79 27.86 -25.37
N LEU A 23 -31.74 28.84 -24.46
CA LEU A 23 -32.66 29.98 -24.43
C LEU A 23 -32.53 30.93 -25.64
N GLN A 24 -31.43 30.86 -26.41
CA GLN A 24 -31.29 31.63 -27.65
C GLN A 24 -32.07 31.02 -28.82
N TYR A 25 -32.31 29.72 -28.79
CA TYR A 25 -32.94 29.00 -29.89
C TYR A 25 -34.35 28.51 -29.54
N TRP A 26 -34.60 28.16 -28.28
CA TRP A 26 -35.80 27.45 -27.84
C TRP A 26 -36.52 28.21 -26.72
N PRO A 27 -37.86 28.17 -26.69
CA PRO A 27 -38.62 28.82 -25.63
C PRO A 27 -38.36 28.14 -24.27
N PRO A 28 -38.41 28.90 -23.14
CA PRO A 28 -38.06 28.39 -21.80
C PRO A 28 -38.81 27.11 -21.38
N ARG A 29 -40.07 26.97 -21.83
CA ARG A 29 -40.91 25.80 -21.55
C ARG A 29 -40.35 24.50 -22.15
N MET A 30 -39.77 24.56 -23.35
CA MET A 30 -39.16 23.38 -23.99
C MET A 30 -37.87 22.98 -23.30
N VAL A 31 -37.07 23.97 -22.88
CA VAL A 31 -35.85 23.73 -22.09
C VAL A 31 -36.19 23.08 -20.74
N ALA A 32 -37.24 23.56 -20.07
CA ALA A 32 -37.72 22.97 -18.82
C ALA A 32 -38.18 21.51 -18.99
N LEU A 33 -38.97 21.20 -20.04
CA LEU A 33 -39.42 19.84 -20.33
C LEU A 33 -38.25 18.87 -20.58
N LEU A 34 -37.22 19.32 -21.30
CA LEU A 34 -36.01 18.53 -21.54
C LEU A 34 -35.27 18.23 -20.22
N LEU A 35 -35.18 19.21 -19.32
CA LEU A 35 -34.55 19.06 -18.00
C LEU A 35 -35.35 18.11 -17.09
N VAL A 36 -36.68 18.17 -17.11
CA VAL A 36 -37.56 17.22 -16.40
C VAL A 36 -37.36 15.81 -16.92
N ALA A 37 -37.34 15.63 -18.24
CA ALA A 37 -37.12 14.32 -18.85
C ALA A 37 -35.76 13.73 -18.46
N LEU A 38 -34.69 14.54 -18.47
CA LEU A 38 -33.37 14.15 -17.99
C LEU A 38 -33.36 13.77 -16.50
N LEU A 39 -34.06 14.52 -15.66
CA LEU A 39 -34.17 14.24 -14.22
C LEU A 39 -34.95 12.94 -13.96
N ALA A 40 -36.07 12.73 -14.65
CA ALA A 40 -36.86 11.51 -14.57
C ALA A 40 -36.06 10.27 -15.01
N LEU A 41 -35.28 10.39 -16.10
CA LEU A 41 -34.38 9.33 -16.56
C LEU A 41 -33.30 9.02 -15.52
N ARG A 42 -32.79 10.05 -14.84
CA ARG A 42 -31.80 9.92 -13.75
C ARG A 42 -32.41 9.26 -12.51
N LEU A 43 -33.67 9.56 -12.19
CA LEU A 43 -34.44 8.91 -11.11
C LEU A 43 -34.72 7.43 -11.38
N ALA A 44 -35.03 7.08 -12.63
CA ALA A 44 -35.19 5.69 -13.01
C ALA A 44 -33.85 4.91 -12.97
N ALA A 45 -32.72 5.58 -13.19
CA ALA A 45 -31.41 4.93 -13.33
C ALA A 45 -30.63 4.67 -12.02
N LYS A 46 -30.97 5.29 -10.88
CA LYS A 46 -30.22 5.12 -9.62
C LYS A 46 -31.11 4.94 -8.38
N ARG A 47 -30.88 3.85 -7.62
CA ARG A 47 -31.61 3.49 -6.39
C ARG A 47 -31.03 4.05 -5.07
N HIS A 48 -29.99 4.89 -5.09
CA HIS A 48 -29.35 5.37 -3.85
C HIS A 48 -30.10 6.56 -3.21
N ALA A 49 -30.12 6.65 -1.88
CA ALA A 49 -30.96 7.61 -1.14
C ALA A 49 -30.40 9.06 -1.06
N GLY A 50 -29.11 9.28 -1.33
CA GLY A 50 -28.42 10.55 -1.01
C GLY A 50 -28.68 11.76 -1.93
N TRP A 51 -29.33 11.59 -3.09
CA TRP A 51 -29.52 12.65 -4.10
C TRP A 51 -30.99 13.10 -4.22
N ARG A 52 -31.88 12.52 -3.41
CA ARG A 52 -33.32 12.86 -3.34
C ARG A 52 -33.63 14.35 -3.09
N PRO A 53 -32.93 15.08 -2.18
CA PRO A 53 -33.26 16.49 -1.98
C PRO A 53 -32.91 17.36 -3.19
N LEU A 54 -31.80 17.07 -3.88
CA LEU A 54 -31.41 17.76 -5.12
C LEU A 54 -32.42 17.48 -6.25
N ALA A 55 -32.94 16.26 -6.32
CA ALA A 55 -33.95 15.89 -7.30
C ALA A 55 -35.30 16.56 -7.04
N LEU A 56 -35.73 16.65 -5.78
CA LEU A 56 -36.96 17.36 -5.40
C LEU A 56 -36.85 18.87 -5.68
N ALA A 57 -35.70 19.48 -5.36
CA ALA A 57 -35.44 20.89 -5.68
C ALA A 57 -35.46 21.14 -7.20
N ALA A 58 -34.84 20.27 -7.99
CA ALA A 58 -34.86 20.36 -9.46
C ALA A 58 -36.27 20.16 -10.05
N ALA A 59 -37.07 19.25 -9.48
CA ALA A 59 -38.45 19.02 -9.89
C ALA A 59 -39.36 20.23 -9.57
N ALA A 60 -39.23 20.81 -8.38
CA ALA A 60 -39.97 22.00 -7.98
C ALA A 60 -39.62 23.20 -8.89
N LEU A 61 -38.34 23.35 -9.24
CA LEU A 61 -37.91 24.41 -10.15
C LEU A 61 -38.49 24.23 -11.56
N ALA A 62 -38.46 23.01 -12.09
CA ALA A 62 -38.98 22.75 -13.41
C ALA A 62 -40.51 22.94 -13.49
N LEU A 63 -41.24 22.60 -12.42
CA LEU A 63 -42.66 22.89 -12.30
C LEU A 63 -42.94 24.40 -12.28
N ALA A 64 -42.10 25.17 -11.58
CA ALA A 64 -42.19 26.63 -11.55
C ALA A 64 -41.92 27.28 -12.93
N VAL A 65 -40.94 26.77 -13.71
CA VAL A 65 -40.69 27.24 -15.10
C VAL A 65 -41.86 26.91 -16.01
N PHE A 66 -42.41 25.69 -15.89
CA PHE A 66 -43.54 25.26 -16.70
C PHE A 66 -44.79 26.12 -16.43
N ALA A 67 -45.07 26.41 -15.15
CA ALA A 67 -46.22 27.22 -14.74
C ALA A 67 -46.07 28.71 -15.08
N SER A 68 -44.88 29.29 -14.92
CA SER A 68 -44.64 30.72 -15.20
C SER A 68 -44.41 31.03 -16.68
N GLY A 69 -43.81 30.11 -17.45
CA GLY A 69 -43.39 30.34 -18.83
C GLY A 69 -42.18 31.27 -18.99
N GLU A 70 -41.60 31.75 -17.88
CA GLU A 70 -40.47 32.68 -17.89
C GLU A 70 -39.12 31.95 -17.78
N ALA A 71 -38.06 32.58 -18.29
CA ALA A 71 -36.69 32.07 -18.16
C ALA A 71 -36.11 32.28 -16.75
N MET A 72 -36.73 33.13 -15.94
CA MET A 72 -36.21 33.55 -14.65
C MET A 72 -35.96 32.40 -13.66
N PRO A 73 -36.86 31.41 -13.51
CA PRO A 73 -36.59 30.31 -12.59
C PRO A 73 -35.43 29.42 -13.06
N LEU A 74 -35.14 29.32 -14.37
CA LEU A 74 -33.93 28.65 -14.85
C LEU A 74 -32.65 29.40 -14.41
N LYS A 75 -32.69 30.74 -14.39
CA LYS A 75 -31.57 31.57 -13.93
C LYS A 75 -31.31 31.47 -12.42
N LEU A 76 -32.33 31.12 -11.63
CA LEU A 76 -32.24 30.93 -10.18
C LEU A 76 -31.75 29.54 -9.76
N TYR A 77 -31.57 28.59 -10.70
CA TYR A 77 -31.07 27.26 -10.37
C TYR A 77 -29.73 27.25 -9.60
N PRO A 78 -28.69 28.02 -9.98
CA PRO A 78 -27.43 28.04 -9.23
C PRO A 78 -27.62 28.54 -7.79
N ALA A 79 -28.51 29.51 -7.56
CA ALA A 79 -28.85 29.98 -6.23
C ALA A 79 -29.54 28.90 -5.39
N LEU A 80 -30.49 28.17 -5.99
CA LEU A 80 -31.18 27.05 -5.34
C LEU A 80 -30.20 25.95 -4.92
N VAL A 81 -29.24 25.59 -5.78
CA VAL A 81 -28.21 24.59 -5.44
C VAL A 81 -27.38 25.03 -4.24
N ASN A 82 -26.92 26.29 -4.21
CA ASN A 82 -26.19 26.83 -3.06
C ASN A 82 -27.04 26.81 -1.79
N ALA A 83 -28.32 27.17 -1.85
CA ALA A 83 -29.23 27.15 -0.71
C ALA A 83 -29.44 25.72 -0.16
N VAL A 84 -29.60 24.72 -1.04
CA VAL A 84 -29.72 23.31 -0.63
C VAL A 84 -28.42 22.81 0.01
N LEU A 85 -27.26 23.10 -0.58
CA LEU A 85 -25.97 22.70 -0.03
C LEU A 85 -25.70 23.38 1.32
N LEU A 86 -26.03 24.67 1.44
CA LEU A 86 -25.97 25.41 2.70
C LEU A 86 -26.86 24.77 3.77
N ALA A 87 -28.10 24.41 3.43
CA ALA A 87 -29.00 23.74 4.37
C ALA A 87 -28.45 22.38 4.81
N VAL A 88 -27.90 21.58 3.90
CA VAL A 88 -27.32 20.26 4.22
C VAL A 88 -26.07 20.40 5.11
N PHE A 89 -25.14 21.27 4.75
CA PHE A 89 -23.92 21.50 5.52
C PHE A 89 -24.24 22.15 6.88
N GLY A 90 -25.10 23.17 6.90
CA GLY A 90 -25.56 23.87 8.10
C GLY A 90 -26.30 22.94 9.06
N TRP A 91 -27.22 22.11 8.56
CA TRP A 91 -27.90 21.11 9.36
C TRP A 91 -26.93 20.10 9.98
N SER A 92 -25.88 19.71 9.25
CA SER A 92 -24.86 18.78 9.77
C SER A 92 -23.98 19.38 10.88
N LEU A 93 -23.86 20.71 10.95
CA LEU A 93 -23.19 21.38 12.06
C LEU A 93 -24.03 21.33 13.33
N TRP A 94 -25.35 21.41 13.19
CA TRP A 94 -26.28 21.30 14.32
C TRP A 94 -26.51 19.86 14.75
N ARG A 95 -26.57 18.92 13.80
CA ARG A 95 -26.67 17.47 14.04
C ARG A 95 -25.39 16.75 13.58
N PRO A 96 -24.36 16.68 14.43
CA PRO A 96 -23.13 15.96 14.10
C PRO A 96 -23.40 14.48 13.78
N PRO A 97 -22.52 13.80 13.01
CA PRO A 97 -21.26 14.30 12.47
C PRO A 97 -21.45 15.24 11.27
N SER A 98 -20.54 16.21 11.11
CA SER A 98 -20.56 17.17 9.99
C SER A 98 -20.41 16.45 8.64
N VAL A 99 -20.87 17.05 7.53
CA VAL A 99 -20.73 16.42 6.20
C VAL A 99 -19.27 16.08 5.90
N VAL A 100 -18.35 17.00 6.16
CA VAL A 100 -16.92 16.80 5.91
C VAL A 100 -16.36 15.70 6.80
N GLU A 101 -16.80 15.60 8.06
CA GLU A 101 -16.42 14.52 8.97
C GLU A 101 -16.91 13.16 8.47
N ARG A 102 -18.16 13.06 8.00
CA ARG A 102 -18.70 11.81 7.42
C ARG A 102 -17.85 11.33 6.26
N ILE A 103 -17.40 12.24 5.40
CA ILE A 103 -16.52 11.93 4.27
C ILE A 103 -15.13 11.53 4.77
N ALA A 104 -14.58 12.24 5.75
CA ALA A 104 -13.26 11.92 6.32
C ALA A 104 -13.24 10.51 6.94
N ARG A 105 -14.32 10.13 7.65
CA ARG A 105 -14.47 8.80 8.27
C ARG A 105 -14.55 7.64 7.29
N LEU A 106 -14.81 7.89 5.99
CA LEU A 106 -14.72 6.85 4.96
C LEU A 106 -13.29 6.39 4.70
N ARG A 107 -12.31 7.27 4.91
CA ARG A 107 -10.88 6.94 4.78
C ARG A 107 -10.26 6.58 6.12
N GLU A 108 -10.65 7.28 7.18
CA GLU A 108 -10.10 7.10 8.52
C GLU A 108 -11.24 6.94 9.54
N PRO A 109 -11.69 5.68 9.80
CA PRO A 109 -12.86 5.43 10.61
C PRO A 109 -12.79 6.03 12.03
N ALA A 110 -11.61 5.99 12.63
CA ALA A 110 -11.34 6.47 13.99
C ALA A 110 -10.70 7.87 14.00
N LEU A 111 -11.44 8.88 13.51
CA LEU A 111 -10.97 10.27 13.47
C LEU A 111 -10.70 10.82 14.88
N PRO A 112 -9.51 11.38 15.18
CA PRO A 112 -9.19 11.95 16.49
C PRO A 112 -9.97 13.25 16.78
N PRO A 113 -10.07 13.70 18.05
CA PRO A 113 -10.82 14.90 18.43
C PRO A 113 -10.37 16.18 17.69
N SER A 114 -9.07 16.35 17.43
CA SER A 114 -8.52 17.45 16.62
C SER A 114 -9.05 17.43 15.18
N GLY A 115 -9.12 16.23 14.57
CA GLY A 115 -9.70 16.02 13.24
C GLY A 115 -11.20 16.33 13.19
N VAL A 116 -11.94 16.00 14.25
CA VAL A 116 -13.36 16.35 14.36
C VAL A 116 -13.54 17.88 14.43
N ALA A 117 -12.73 18.57 15.24
CA ALA A 117 -12.75 20.03 15.31
C ALA A 117 -12.38 20.69 13.98
N TYR A 118 -11.36 20.17 13.29
CA TYR A 118 -10.94 20.63 11.96
C TYR A 118 -12.06 20.46 10.92
N THR A 119 -12.65 19.28 10.81
CA THR A 119 -13.72 19.00 9.83
C THR A 119 -14.97 19.86 10.07
N ARG A 120 -15.26 20.22 11.33
CA ARG A 120 -16.28 21.20 11.68
C ARG A 120 -15.95 22.60 11.14
N LYS A 121 -14.71 23.09 11.32
CA LYS A 121 -14.25 24.39 10.76
C LYS A 121 -14.35 24.42 9.23
N VAL A 122 -13.93 23.33 8.56
CA VAL A 122 -14.06 23.22 7.10
C VAL A 122 -15.53 23.24 6.66
N THR A 123 -16.42 22.57 7.40
CA THR A 123 -17.86 22.61 7.12
C THR A 123 -18.44 24.03 7.27
N VAL A 124 -17.99 24.81 8.27
CA VAL A 124 -18.35 26.23 8.42
C VAL A 124 -17.86 27.07 7.24
N ALA A 125 -16.62 26.85 6.78
CA ALA A 125 -16.08 27.55 5.62
C ALA A 125 -16.91 27.30 4.36
N TRP A 126 -17.35 26.06 4.13
CA TRP A 126 -18.28 25.71 3.06
C TRP A 126 -19.64 26.40 3.20
N CYS A 127 -20.20 26.48 4.41
CA CYS A 127 -21.44 27.24 4.63
C CYS A 127 -21.27 28.72 4.25
N LEU A 128 -20.18 29.36 4.68
CA LEU A 128 -19.90 30.76 4.32
C LEU A 128 -19.78 30.93 2.80
N PHE A 129 -19.05 30.01 2.15
CA PHE A 129 -18.92 30.00 0.70
C PHE A 129 -20.26 29.89 -0.02
N PHE A 130 -21.11 28.92 0.37
CA PHE A 130 -22.43 28.74 -0.24
C PHE A 130 -23.35 29.94 -0.03
N SER A 131 -23.28 30.61 1.13
CA SER A 131 -24.02 31.85 1.37
C SER A 131 -23.59 32.95 0.40
N VAL A 132 -22.29 33.25 0.32
CA VAL A 132 -21.76 34.32 -0.55
C VAL A 132 -22.03 34.01 -2.02
N ASN A 133 -21.72 32.78 -2.46
CA ASN A 133 -21.90 32.36 -3.84
C ASN A 133 -23.39 32.31 -4.23
N GLY A 134 -24.27 31.89 -3.31
CA GLY A 134 -25.71 31.93 -3.50
C GLY A 134 -26.24 33.36 -3.66
N THR A 135 -25.80 34.30 -2.83
CA THR A 135 -26.17 35.72 -2.95
C THR A 135 -25.69 36.31 -4.28
N LEU A 136 -24.47 36.01 -4.72
CA LEU A 136 -23.95 36.46 -6.01
C LEU A 136 -24.69 35.83 -7.19
N ALA A 137 -25.08 34.56 -7.09
CA ALA A 137 -25.92 33.90 -8.08
C ALA A 137 -27.31 34.56 -8.20
N ILE A 138 -27.93 34.94 -7.08
CA ILE A 138 -29.19 35.71 -7.07
C ILE A 138 -29.00 37.09 -7.68
N GLY A 139 -27.95 37.81 -7.26
CA GLY A 139 -27.66 39.15 -7.76
C GLY A 139 -27.42 39.19 -9.26
N THR A 140 -26.66 38.23 -9.78
CA THR A 140 -26.43 38.10 -11.23
C THR A 140 -27.69 37.69 -11.98
N ALA A 141 -28.60 36.92 -11.39
CA ALA A 141 -29.86 36.53 -12.02
C ALA A 141 -30.86 37.69 -12.09
N LEU A 142 -30.93 38.53 -11.05
CA LEU A 142 -31.93 39.61 -10.92
C LEU A 142 -31.50 40.92 -11.57
N PHE A 143 -30.22 41.27 -11.49
CA PHE A 143 -29.74 42.63 -11.80
C PHE A 143 -28.71 42.70 -12.93
N ALA A 144 -28.13 41.57 -13.33
CA ALA A 144 -27.09 41.55 -14.37
C ALA A 144 -27.62 41.09 -15.73
N SER A 145 -26.85 41.36 -16.78
CA SER A 145 -27.16 40.85 -18.11
C SER A 145 -26.94 39.34 -18.20
N ASP A 146 -27.62 38.69 -19.14
CA ASP A 146 -27.54 37.24 -19.35
C ASP A 146 -26.12 36.73 -19.60
N ARG A 147 -25.27 37.56 -20.23
CA ARG A 147 -23.85 37.28 -20.43
C ARG A 147 -23.08 37.26 -19.11
N VAL A 148 -23.32 38.24 -18.25
CA VAL A 148 -22.67 38.32 -16.93
C VAL A 148 -23.16 37.19 -16.02
N TRP A 149 -24.46 36.90 -16.04
CA TRP A 149 -25.02 35.74 -15.34
C TRP A 149 -24.40 34.43 -15.80
N ALA A 150 -24.30 34.20 -17.11
CA ALA A 150 -23.72 32.98 -17.68
C ALA A 150 -22.22 32.87 -17.39
N LEU A 151 -21.46 33.97 -17.46
CA LEU A 151 -20.04 33.99 -17.12
C LEU A 151 -19.81 33.66 -15.65
N TYR A 152 -20.56 34.31 -14.76
CA TYR A 152 -20.41 34.07 -13.32
C TYR A 152 -20.79 32.63 -12.95
N ASN A 153 -22.02 32.23 -13.26
CA ASN A 153 -22.56 30.94 -12.83
C ASN A 153 -21.99 29.76 -13.63
N GLY A 154 -21.58 30.00 -14.88
CA GLY A 154 -21.05 28.98 -15.78
C GLY A 154 -19.53 28.82 -15.74
N VAL A 155 -18.78 29.78 -15.20
CA VAL A 155 -17.30 29.72 -15.14
C VAL A 155 -16.78 30.12 -13.77
N ILE A 156 -17.02 31.36 -13.34
CA ILE A 156 -16.40 31.93 -12.12
C ILE A 156 -16.76 31.12 -10.87
N ALA A 157 -18.03 30.78 -10.69
CA ALA A 157 -18.49 29.99 -9.54
C ALA A 157 -17.81 28.61 -9.45
N TYR A 158 -17.51 27.98 -10.59
CA TYR A 158 -16.78 26.71 -10.63
C TYR A 158 -15.30 26.88 -10.31
N VAL A 159 -14.66 27.94 -10.81
CA VAL A 159 -13.27 28.30 -10.46
C VAL A 159 -13.16 28.54 -8.95
N LEU A 160 -14.07 29.32 -8.37
CA LEU A 160 -14.11 29.58 -6.93
C LEU A 160 -14.35 28.31 -6.11
N THR A 161 -15.24 27.41 -6.58
CA THR A 161 -15.47 26.11 -5.95
C THR A 161 -14.20 25.25 -5.99
N GLY A 162 -13.50 25.21 -7.13
CA GLY A 162 -12.23 24.53 -7.27
C GLY A 162 -11.14 25.11 -6.36
N ALA A 163 -11.07 26.44 -6.26
CA ALA A 163 -10.15 27.13 -5.35
C ALA A 163 -10.44 26.81 -3.88
N MET A 164 -11.72 26.69 -3.47
CA MET A 164 -12.09 26.23 -2.13
C MET A 164 -11.57 24.82 -1.83
N PHE A 165 -11.74 23.89 -2.78
CA PHE A 165 -11.18 22.53 -2.63
C PHE A 165 -9.65 22.53 -2.58
N ALA A 166 -8.98 23.29 -3.45
CA ALA A 166 -7.53 23.38 -3.47
C ALA A 166 -6.98 24.03 -2.18
N GLY A 167 -7.62 25.10 -1.71
CA GLY A 167 -7.27 25.76 -0.46
C GLY A 167 -7.45 24.84 0.75
N GLU A 168 -8.58 24.14 0.84
CA GLU A 168 -8.79 23.13 1.88
C GLU A 168 -7.75 22.02 1.82
N TRP A 169 -7.40 21.54 0.63
CA TRP A 169 -6.38 20.51 0.45
C TRP A 169 -4.99 20.99 0.89
N LEU A 170 -4.62 22.24 0.56
CA LEU A 170 -3.36 22.85 1.00
C LEU A 170 -3.31 23.01 2.52
N VAL A 171 -4.38 23.56 3.12
CA VAL A 171 -4.49 23.69 4.58
C VAL A 171 -4.44 22.33 5.25
N ARG A 172 -5.15 21.32 4.72
CA ARG A 172 -5.09 19.96 5.23
C ARG A 172 -3.68 19.40 5.15
N ARG A 173 -2.97 19.61 4.05
CA ARG A 173 -1.59 19.17 3.88
C ARG A 173 -0.67 19.86 4.89
N GLN A 174 -0.87 21.15 5.16
CA GLN A 174 -0.13 21.90 6.18
C GLN A 174 -0.48 21.45 7.60
N VAL A 175 -1.74 21.18 7.92
CA VAL A 175 -2.17 20.68 9.23
C VAL A 175 -1.66 19.24 9.45
N MET A 176 -1.62 18.42 8.40
CA MET A 176 -1.02 17.08 8.47
C MET A 176 0.51 17.13 8.55
N ALA A 177 1.16 18.11 7.92
CA ALA A 177 2.61 18.28 7.95
C ALA A 177 3.12 18.98 9.23
N GLY A 178 2.36 19.93 9.76
CA GLY A 178 2.62 20.63 11.01
C GLY A 178 2.10 19.88 12.23
N GLY A 179 1.38 18.78 12.02
CA GLY A 179 0.87 17.90 13.06
C GLY A 179 1.91 16.90 13.55
N LEU A 180 2.99 17.38 14.18
CA LEU A 180 3.44 16.68 15.39
C LEU A 180 2.30 16.93 16.39
N HIS A 181 1.36 15.99 16.49
CA HIS A 181 0.23 16.09 17.42
C HIS A 181 0.77 15.97 18.85
N LEU A 182 1.36 17.05 19.35
CA LEU A 182 1.74 17.19 20.74
C LEU A 182 0.53 17.79 21.47
N PRO A 183 -0.06 17.07 22.45
CA PRO A 183 -1.31 17.49 23.11
C PRO A 183 -1.18 18.78 23.94
N ASP A 184 0.03 19.25 24.22
CA ASP A 184 0.31 20.49 24.96
C ASP A 184 1.70 21.06 24.59
N ASP A 185 2.02 22.26 25.10
CA ASP A 185 3.34 22.92 24.92
C ASP A 185 4.43 22.37 25.86
N GLY A 186 4.19 21.21 26.51
CA GLY A 186 5.12 20.56 27.41
C GLY A 186 6.26 19.82 26.71
N TRP A 187 7.16 19.23 27.48
CA TRP A 187 8.15 18.29 26.94
C TRP A 187 7.46 16.99 26.52
N HIS A 188 7.49 16.69 25.22
CA HIS A 188 6.96 15.43 24.68
C HIS A 188 8.10 14.47 24.39
N LEU A 189 8.04 13.31 25.02
CA LEU A 189 8.99 12.24 24.75
C LEU A 189 8.73 11.67 23.36
N CYS A 190 9.53 12.06 22.38
CA CYS A 190 9.50 11.49 21.05
C CYS A 190 10.23 10.13 21.04
N ALA A 191 9.72 9.20 20.24
CA ALA A 191 10.38 7.93 19.99
C ALA A 191 11.51 8.09 18.95
N ASP A 192 12.25 9.20 18.96
CA ASP A 192 13.41 9.48 18.10
C ASP A 192 14.55 9.97 18.98
N ARG A 193 15.76 9.48 18.72
CA ARG A 193 16.97 9.96 19.39
C ARG A 193 17.51 11.16 18.63
N ALA A 194 17.84 12.22 19.36
CA ALA A 194 18.59 13.36 18.88
C ALA A 194 19.93 13.41 19.62
N LEU A 195 21.04 13.51 18.89
CA LEU A 195 22.36 13.79 19.45
C LEU A 195 22.64 15.29 19.26
N ALA A 196 23.09 15.97 20.30
CA ALA A 196 23.50 17.36 20.18
C ALA A 196 24.65 17.50 19.17
N ASP A 197 24.55 18.50 18.29
CA ASP A 197 25.56 18.84 17.29
C ASP A 197 25.80 20.36 17.33
N GLY A 198 26.71 20.78 18.20
CA GLY A 198 26.96 22.20 18.47
C GLY A 198 25.87 22.88 19.31
N GLU A 199 25.88 24.22 19.32
CA GLU A 199 24.97 25.03 20.16
C GLU A 199 23.52 25.08 19.64
N ASP A 200 23.30 24.97 18.33
CA ASP A 200 21.98 25.13 17.70
C ASP A 200 21.56 23.93 16.82
N GLY A 201 22.28 22.81 16.90
CA GLY A 201 22.08 21.66 16.01
C GLY A 201 21.82 20.36 16.76
N PHE A 202 21.18 19.43 16.06
CA PHE A 202 21.13 18.04 16.47
C PHE A 202 21.15 17.10 15.26
N VAL A 203 21.76 15.94 15.44
CA VAL A 203 21.69 14.83 14.47
C VAL A 203 20.56 13.89 14.87
N LEU A 204 19.64 13.63 13.95
CA LEU A 204 18.59 12.64 14.12
C LEU A 204 19.20 11.23 14.09
N ALA A 205 19.36 10.62 15.26
CA ALA A 205 19.96 9.29 15.46
C ALA A 205 18.95 8.14 15.31
N GLY A 206 17.81 8.39 14.65
CA GLY A 206 16.76 7.42 14.35
C GLY A 206 15.78 7.14 15.49
N SER A 207 14.79 6.28 15.22
CA SER A 207 13.69 6.01 16.16
C SER A 207 14.15 5.22 17.40
N ALA A 208 13.81 5.73 18.58
CA ALA A 208 14.05 5.15 19.89
C ALA A 208 13.40 3.76 20.06
N ASP A 209 12.26 3.45 19.43
CA ASP A 209 11.56 2.18 19.69
C ASP A 209 10.67 1.69 18.53
N ARG A 210 11.17 0.73 17.73
CA ARG A 210 10.32 -0.17 16.94
C ARG A 210 9.71 -1.23 17.85
N VAL A 211 8.57 -0.94 18.49
CA VAL A 211 7.89 -1.89 19.38
C VAL A 211 6.95 -2.81 18.60
N ALA A 212 7.26 -4.10 18.62
CA ALA A 212 6.43 -5.19 18.11
C ALA A 212 5.59 -5.83 19.23
N LYS A 213 4.41 -6.35 18.92
CA LYS A 213 3.62 -7.19 19.85
C LYS A 213 3.86 -8.66 19.49
N ILE A 214 4.40 -9.44 20.42
CA ILE A 214 4.62 -10.90 20.28
C ILE A 214 3.90 -11.58 21.44
N GLU A 215 2.91 -12.43 21.15
CA GLU A 215 2.13 -13.19 22.15
C GLU A 215 1.73 -12.34 23.37
N GLU A 216 1.14 -11.17 23.10
CA GLU A 216 0.71 -10.16 24.07
C GLU A 216 1.78 -9.27 24.71
N LYS A 217 3.07 -9.59 24.54
CA LYS A 217 4.19 -8.79 25.06
C LYS A 217 4.69 -7.75 24.07
N ARG A 218 4.98 -6.53 24.58
CA ARG A 218 5.64 -5.46 23.81
C ARG A 218 7.15 -5.70 23.78
N VAL A 219 7.72 -5.81 22.58
CA VAL A 219 9.12 -6.12 22.31
C VAL A 219 9.74 -5.01 21.47
N SER A 220 10.77 -4.33 21.96
CA SER A 220 11.52 -3.32 21.18
C SER A 220 12.54 -4.00 20.27
N LEU A 221 12.31 -3.96 18.96
CA LEU A 221 13.24 -4.46 17.94
C LEU A 221 14.51 -3.59 17.89
N THR A 222 14.38 -2.29 18.10
CA THR A 222 15.51 -1.34 18.17
C THR A 222 16.48 -1.73 19.27
N ARG A 223 15.98 -2.15 20.44
CA ARG A 223 16.84 -2.58 21.55
C ARG A 223 17.63 -3.85 21.20
N ILE A 224 17.03 -4.78 20.46
CA ILE A 224 17.71 -5.99 19.98
C ILE A 224 18.81 -5.62 18.98
N GLU A 225 18.53 -4.72 18.03
CA GLU A 225 19.52 -4.24 17.06
C GLU A 225 20.72 -3.56 17.75
N GLN A 226 20.46 -2.68 18.72
CA GLN A 226 21.51 -2.00 19.48
C GLN A 226 22.35 -2.97 20.30
N ALA A 227 21.73 -3.95 20.95
CA ALA A 227 22.44 -4.95 21.73
C ALA A 227 23.30 -5.88 20.85
N LEU A 228 22.84 -6.21 19.63
CA LEU A 228 23.65 -6.93 18.65
C LEU A 228 24.81 -6.09 18.14
N ALA A 229 24.57 -4.82 17.80
CA ALA A 229 25.60 -3.90 17.31
C ALA A 229 26.68 -3.59 18.35
N ALA A 230 26.37 -3.72 19.65
CA ALA A 230 27.35 -3.59 20.73
C ALA A 230 28.28 -4.81 20.87
N SER A 231 28.01 -5.92 20.18
CA SER A 231 28.87 -7.10 20.20
C SER A 231 30.16 -6.84 19.42
N PRO A 232 31.34 -7.26 19.92
CA PRO A 232 32.61 -7.11 19.21
C PRO A 232 32.72 -7.98 17.95
N LEU A 233 31.69 -8.78 17.62
CA LEU A 233 31.64 -9.68 16.46
C LEU A 233 30.78 -9.14 15.32
N VAL A 234 30.10 -8.01 15.53
CA VAL A 234 29.05 -7.48 14.65
C VAL A 234 29.45 -6.12 14.11
N GLN A 235 29.32 -5.95 12.79
CA GLN A 235 29.48 -4.67 12.10
C GLN A 235 28.15 -3.92 11.97
N ASP A 236 27.09 -4.62 11.56
CA ASP A 236 25.73 -4.07 11.48
C ASP A 236 24.70 -5.15 11.79
N ALA A 237 23.56 -4.76 12.33
CA ALA A 237 22.46 -5.67 12.63
C ALA A 237 21.11 -5.04 12.34
N ARG A 238 20.23 -5.83 11.71
CA ARG A 238 18.83 -5.49 11.50
C ARG A 238 17.93 -6.63 11.92
N VAL A 239 16.79 -6.29 12.48
CA VAL A 239 15.86 -7.23 13.09
C VAL A 239 14.47 -7.06 12.48
N VAL A 240 13.77 -8.16 12.23
CA VAL A 240 12.41 -8.12 11.69
C VAL A 240 11.53 -9.17 12.35
N LEU A 241 10.22 -8.96 12.32
CA LEU A 241 9.26 -9.99 12.70
C LEU A 241 9.05 -10.94 11.53
N VAL A 242 9.02 -12.23 11.83
CA VAL A 242 8.69 -13.29 10.87
C VAL A 242 7.59 -14.14 11.46
N ASP A 243 6.62 -14.51 10.64
CA ASP A 243 5.57 -15.43 11.04
C ASP A 243 6.09 -16.86 10.85
N LEU A 244 6.09 -17.64 11.94
CA LEU A 244 6.47 -19.05 11.96
C LEU A 244 5.23 -19.88 12.33
N ASP A 245 5.31 -21.20 12.14
CA ASP A 245 4.25 -22.15 12.52
C ASP A 245 3.85 -22.05 14.00
N VAL A 246 4.79 -21.61 14.85
CA VAL A 246 4.61 -21.40 16.30
C VAL A 246 4.22 -19.96 16.66
N GLY A 247 3.84 -19.15 15.66
CA GLY A 247 3.47 -17.73 15.81
C GLY A 247 4.57 -16.77 15.35
N THR A 248 4.28 -15.46 15.46
CA THR A 248 5.20 -14.40 15.12
C THR A 248 6.43 -14.43 16.04
N ARG A 249 7.64 -14.37 15.46
CA ARG A 249 8.92 -14.41 16.17
C ARG A 249 9.89 -13.38 15.60
N VAL A 250 10.93 -13.08 16.37
CA VAL A 250 12.01 -12.19 15.95
C VAL A 250 13.03 -12.95 15.08
N ALA A 251 13.47 -12.33 13.98
CA ALA A 251 14.58 -12.76 13.14
C ALA A 251 15.66 -11.67 13.07
N ALA A 252 16.93 -12.06 13.14
CA ALA A 252 18.08 -11.14 13.12
C ALA A 252 18.96 -11.39 11.89
N ALA A 253 19.23 -10.33 11.13
CA ALA A 253 20.18 -10.29 10.03
C ALA A 253 21.41 -9.51 10.51
N VAL A 254 22.56 -10.16 10.51
CA VAL A 254 23.79 -9.68 11.14
C VAL A 254 24.91 -9.67 10.11
N VAL A 255 25.54 -8.51 9.93
CA VAL A 255 26.80 -8.36 9.20
C VAL A 255 27.93 -8.53 10.20
N LEU A 256 28.81 -9.48 9.96
CA LEU A 256 29.94 -9.79 10.81
C LEU A 256 31.10 -8.86 10.49
N ASN A 257 31.82 -8.42 11.52
CA ASN A 257 33.13 -7.81 11.32
C ASN A 257 34.21 -8.89 11.18
N GLU A 258 35.48 -8.50 11.05
CA GLU A 258 36.60 -9.43 10.90
C GLU A 258 36.66 -10.48 12.04
N GLY A 259 36.42 -10.07 13.28
CA GLY A 259 36.40 -10.97 14.44
C GLY A 259 35.24 -11.97 14.39
N GLY A 260 34.05 -11.52 13.98
CA GLY A 260 32.90 -12.39 13.76
C GLY A 260 33.10 -13.38 12.61
N ALA A 261 33.72 -12.93 11.51
CA ALA A 261 34.03 -13.77 10.36
C ALA A 261 35.09 -14.83 10.71
N ALA A 262 36.13 -14.46 11.47
CA ALA A 262 37.13 -15.39 11.97
C ALA A 262 36.51 -16.45 12.90
N MET A 263 35.64 -16.03 13.83
CA MET A 263 34.93 -16.98 14.71
C MET A 263 33.98 -17.89 13.93
N LEU A 264 33.32 -17.39 12.88
CA LEU A 264 32.47 -18.21 12.01
C LEU A 264 33.29 -19.27 11.28
N ALA A 265 34.51 -18.95 10.84
CA ALA A 265 35.41 -19.87 10.16
C ALA A 265 36.00 -20.93 11.11
N ASP A 266 36.39 -20.53 12.33
CA ASP A 266 37.06 -21.40 13.30
C ASP A 266 36.08 -22.25 14.12
N ALA A 267 35.13 -21.61 14.82
CA ALA A 267 34.20 -22.27 15.75
C ALA A 267 32.84 -22.60 15.11
N GLY A 268 32.58 -22.12 13.89
CA GLY A 268 31.37 -22.42 13.14
C GLY A 268 30.13 -21.62 13.55
N ARG A 269 29.08 -21.74 12.73
CA ARG A 269 27.84 -20.97 12.84
C ARG A 269 27.12 -21.13 14.18
N ALA A 270 27.09 -22.35 14.73
CA ALA A 270 26.35 -22.64 15.96
C ALA A 270 26.97 -21.93 17.18
N ALA A 271 28.30 -21.94 17.28
CA ALA A 271 29.03 -21.27 18.36
C ALA A 271 28.84 -19.75 18.30
N LEU A 272 28.95 -19.16 17.11
CA LEU A 272 28.73 -17.73 16.91
C LEU A 272 27.31 -17.29 17.31
N ILE A 273 26.28 -18.03 16.87
CA ILE A 273 24.89 -17.73 17.25
C ILE A 273 24.68 -17.87 18.77
N ALA A 274 25.30 -18.87 19.41
CA ALA A 274 25.21 -19.02 20.86
C ALA A 274 25.80 -17.81 21.60
N THR A 275 26.97 -17.32 21.16
CA THR A 275 27.59 -16.10 21.71
C THR A 275 26.73 -14.86 21.53
N LEU A 276 26.18 -14.65 20.33
CA LEU A 276 25.29 -13.50 20.06
C LEU A 276 24.00 -13.58 20.88
N ARG A 277 23.44 -14.78 21.07
CA ARG A 277 22.27 -14.98 21.95
C ARG A 277 22.58 -14.72 23.41
N ALA A 278 23.77 -15.12 23.89
CA ALA A 278 24.21 -14.85 25.25
C ALA A 278 24.36 -13.34 25.51
N ALA A 279 24.89 -12.59 24.53
CA ALA A 279 24.96 -11.13 24.60
C ALA A 279 23.57 -10.46 24.70
N LEU A 280 22.54 -11.07 24.10
CA LEU A 280 21.16 -10.59 24.16
C LEU A 280 20.44 -10.97 25.46
N ALA A 281 20.71 -12.14 26.04
CA ALA A 281 19.92 -12.72 27.13
C ALA A 281 19.81 -11.82 28.39
N GLY A 282 20.79 -10.94 28.65
CA GLY A 282 20.75 -10.00 29.78
C GLY A 282 19.99 -8.70 29.50
N SER A 283 19.69 -8.37 28.24
CA SER A 283 19.16 -7.07 27.84
C SER A 283 17.77 -7.11 27.20
N VAL A 284 17.32 -8.29 26.79
CA VAL A 284 16.01 -8.51 26.15
C VAL A 284 15.30 -9.73 26.73
N ASP A 285 13.97 -9.71 26.67
CA ASP A 285 13.14 -10.81 27.17
C ASP A 285 13.40 -12.12 26.40
N ALA A 286 13.23 -13.27 27.06
CA ALA A 286 13.39 -14.58 26.43
C ALA A 286 12.51 -14.77 25.18
N LEU A 287 11.31 -14.16 25.16
CA LEU A 287 10.40 -14.18 24.01
C LEU A 287 10.90 -13.29 22.85
N ALA A 288 11.69 -12.26 23.16
CA ALA A 288 12.28 -11.34 22.20
C ALA A 288 13.58 -11.85 21.56
N LEU A 289 14.14 -12.96 22.06
CA LEU A 289 15.37 -13.53 21.50
C LEU A 289 15.15 -13.99 20.05
N PRO A 290 16.01 -13.57 19.10
CA PRO A 290 15.88 -13.97 17.70
C PRO A 290 15.92 -15.49 17.53
N ARG A 291 14.92 -16.02 16.82
CA ARG A 291 14.79 -17.45 16.51
C ARG A 291 15.37 -17.81 15.14
N ARG A 292 15.42 -16.86 14.21
CA ARG A 292 16.10 -17.01 12.91
C ARG A 292 17.28 -16.05 12.83
N TRP A 293 18.36 -16.54 12.21
CA TRP A 293 19.64 -15.84 12.09
C TRP A 293 20.14 -15.93 10.66
N HIS A 294 20.35 -14.77 10.04
CA HIS A 294 21.07 -14.61 8.79
C HIS A 294 22.40 -13.94 9.10
N LEU A 295 23.51 -14.55 8.68
CA LEU A 295 24.86 -14.07 8.92
C LEU A 295 25.48 -13.72 7.57
N ALA A 296 25.84 -12.46 7.39
CA ALA A 296 26.50 -11.95 6.19
C ALA A 296 27.93 -11.49 6.54
N THR A 297 28.88 -11.67 5.64
CA THR A 297 30.27 -11.21 5.81
C THR A 297 30.55 -9.87 5.14
N GLU A 298 29.67 -9.40 4.27
CA GLU A 298 29.86 -8.17 3.49
C GLU A 298 28.83 -7.09 3.85
N ALA A 299 27.56 -7.26 3.43
CA ALA A 299 26.51 -6.28 3.64
C ALA A 299 25.11 -6.90 3.61
N LEU A 300 24.12 -6.14 4.12
CA LEU A 300 22.70 -6.47 3.98
C LEU A 300 22.15 -5.99 2.62
N PRO A 301 21.10 -6.64 2.08
CA PRO A 301 20.46 -6.19 0.85
C PRO A 301 19.88 -4.78 1.02
N CYS A 302 20.22 -3.90 0.08
CA CYS A 302 19.70 -2.53 0.02
C CYS A 302 18.96 -2.27 -1.29
N ASN A 303 18.03 -1.32 -1.28
CA ASN A 303 17.38 -0.86 -2.50
C ASN A 303 18.33 0.03 -3.33
N ALA A 304 17.90 0.48 -4.51
CA ALA A 304 18.67 1.40 -5.36
C ALA A 304 19.02 2.76 -4.71
N GLN A 305 18.46 3.06 -3.52
CA GLN A 305 18.75 4.24 -2.71
C GLN A 305 19.66 3.92 -1.51
N GLY A 306 20.25 2.71 -1.44
CA GLY A 306 21.12 2.28 -0.34
C GLY A 306 20.41 1.95 0.97
N LYS A 307 19.07 1.88 0.99
CA LYS A 307 18.28 1.57 2.19
C LYS A 307 17.90 0.10 2.28
N THR A 308 18.25 -0.55 3.38
CA THR A 308 17.74 -1.87 3.77
C THR A 308 16.29 -1.75 4.23
N THR A 309 15.34 -2.25 3.43
CA THR A 309 13.91 -2.18 3.73
C THR A 309 13.43 -3.41 4.48
N GLU A 310 12.30 -3.29 5.19
CA GLU A 310 11.70 -4.43 5.91
C GLU A 310 11.34 -5.58 4.96
N VAL A 311 10.90 -5.28 3.74
CA VAL A 311 10.59 -6.28 2.69
C VAL A 311 11.84 -7.10 2.35
N LEU A 312 12.96 -6.43 2.07
CA LEU A 312 14.23 -7.09 1.76
C LEU A 312 14.73 -7.94 2.94
N LEU A 313 14.55 -7.45 4.18
CA LEU A 313 14.89 -8.21 5.38
C LEU A 313 14.00 -9.45 5.55
N ARG A 314 12.69 -9.33 5.34
CA ARG A 314 11.78 -10.49 5.41
C ARG A 314 12.11 -11.54 4.37
N ASP A 315 12.51 -11.11 3.17
CA ASP A 315 12.95 -12.01 2.09
C ASP A 315 14.17 -12.85 2.48
N LEU A 316 15.10 -12.32 3.27
CA LEU A 316 16.24 -13.10 3.80
C LEU A 316 15.81 -14.29 4.68
N PHE A 317 14.61 -14.22 5.28
CA PHE A 317 14.13 -15.21 6.24
C PHE A 317 12.99 -16.07 5.70
N ARG A 318 12.52 -15.83 4.47
CA ARG A 318 11.58 -16.71 3.78
C ARG A 318 12.25 -18.06 3.54
N GLN A 319 11.67 -19.13 4.08
CA GLN A 319 12.08 -20.49 3.73
C GLN A 319 11.60 -20.77 2.30
N THR A 320 12.49 -20.51 1.34
CA THR A 320 12.22 -20.77 -0.08
C THR A 320 12.62 -22.17 -0.49
N LEU A 321 13.60 -22.78 0.21
CA LEU A 321 14.10 -24.12 -0.10
C LEU A 321 13.45 -25.20 0.79
N PRO A 322 12.98 -26.31 0.20
CA PRO A 322 12.53 -27.46 0.96
C PRO A 322 13.72 -28.13 1.67
N ARG A 323 13.42 -28.86 2.74
CA ARG A 323 14.44 -29.67 3.41
C ARG A 323 14.84 -30.81 2.48
N ALA A 324 16.11 -30.86 2.09
CA ALA A 324 16.67 -31.91 1.22
C ALA A 324 17.36 -32.99 2.05
N ILE A 325 16.92 -34.24 1.90
CA ILE A 325 17.56 -35.43 2.45
C ILE A 325 18.26 -36.14 1.30
N TRP A 326 19.58 -36.02 1.22
CA TRP A 326 20.39 -36.63 0.16
C TRP A 326 20.38 -38.16 0.28
N ILE A 327 20.04 -38.84 -0.81
CA ILE A 327 19.92 -40.30 -0.92
C ILE A 327 21.18 -40.88 -1.55
N GLU A 328 21.63 -40.27 -2.66
CA GLU A 328 22.75 -40.72 -3.47
C GLU A 328 23.58 -39.50 -3.89
N SER A 329 24.90 -39.66 -3.96
CA SER A 329 25.81 -38.63 -4.45
C SER A 329 27.02 -39.30 -5.10
N SER A 330 27.38 -38.83 -6.29
CA SER A 330 28.60 -39.15 -7.01
C SER A 330 29.27 -37.85 -7.49
N GLU A 331 30.37 -37.96 -8.24
CA GLU A 331 31.07 -36.79 -8.79
C GLU A 331 30.21 -35.98 -9.77
N HIS A 332 29.26 -36.64 -10.46
CA HIS A 332 28.47 -36.02 -11.52
C HIS A 332 26.96 -36.22 -11.37
N ALA A 333 26.49 -36.94 -10.36
CA ALA A 333 25.05 -37.09 -10.12
C ALA A 333 24.73 -37.03 -8.63
N ALA A 334 23.57 -36.49 -8.29
CA ALA A 334 23.09 -36.47 -6.91
C ALA A 334 21.58 -36.61 -6.87
N ALA A 335 21.06 -37.29 -5.86
CA ALA A 335 19.63 -37.44 -5.65
C ALA A 335 19.25 -37.08 -4.21
N ALA A 336 18.15 -36.35 -4.04
CA ALA A 336 17.61 -35.96 -2.73
C ALA A 336 16.10 -36.19 -2.67
N MET A 337 15.60 -36.52 -1.47
CA MET A 337 14.19 -36.39 -1.14
C MET A 337 13.92 -35.00 -0.57
N LEU A 338 12.99 -34.27 -1.17
CA LEU A 338 12.57 -32.94 -0.76
C LEU A 338 11.28 -33.03 0.03
N ASP A 339 11.31 -32.52 1.26
CA ASP A 339 10.13 -32.36 2.11
C ASP A 339 9.48 -31.00 1.84
N ILE A 340 8.33 -31.01 1.17
CA ILE A 340 7.62 -29.80 0.74
C ILE A 340 6.67 -29.36 1.86
N GLY A 341 7.22 -28.74 2.90
CA GLY A 341 6.44 -28.22 4.02
C GLY A 341 5.49 -27.10 3.61
N GLU A 342 4.32 -27.02 4.26
CA GLU A 342 3.32 -25.97 3.99
C GLU A 342 3.81 -24.56 4.35
N HIS A 343 4.83 -24.48 5.21
CA HIS A 343 5.49 -23.26 5.64
C HIS A 343 6.44 -22.64 4.59
N LEU A 344 6.62 -23.28 3.43
CA LEU A 344 7.47 -22.74 2.38
C LEU A 344 6.84 -21.49 1.76
N ALA A 345 7.60 -20.41 1.69
CA ALA A 345 7.13 -19.12 1.15
C ALA A 345 6.72 -19.18 -0.34
N VAL A 346 7.03 -20.28 -1.03
CA VAL A 346 6.61 -20.52 -2.42
C VAL A 346 5.10 -20.63 -2.59
N PHE A 347 4.36 -20.87 -1.50
CA PHE A 347 2.90 -20.99 -1.50
C PHE A 347 2.17 -19.66 -1.29
N ASP A 348 2.89 -18.58 -0.96
CA ASP A 348 2.30 -17.27 -0.75
C ASP A 348 1.92 -16.59 -2.08
N GLY A 349 0.65 -16.21 -2.23
CA GLY A 349 0.18 -15.26 -3.25
C GLY A 349 0.09 -15.76 -4.70
N HIS A 350 0.55 -16.97 -5.02
CA HIS A 350 0.63 -17.41 -6.42
C HIS A 350 -0.64 -18.11 -6.95
N PHE A 351 -1.49 -18.68 -6.09
CA PHE A 351 -2.75 -19.34 -6.49
C PHE A 351 -3.81 -19.24 -5.38
N PRO A 352 -4.66 -18.19 -5.37
CA PRO A 352 -5.70 -18.01 -4.35
C PRO A 352 -6.65 -19.22 -4.32
N GLY A 353 -6.62 -20.01 -3.24
CA GLY A 353 -7.49 -21.17 -3.03
C GLY A 353 -6.93 -22.53 -3.51
N THR A 354 -5.74 -22.60 -4.11
CA THR A 354 -5.11 -23.89 -4.46
C THR A 354 -3.58 -23.78 -4.33
N PRO A 355 -3.01 -23.94 -3.13
CA PRO A 355 -1.57 -23.80 -2.91
C PRO A 355 -0.80 -24.88 -3.70
N ILE A 356 0.07 -24.44 -4.61
CA ILE A 356 0.92 -25.30 -5.45
C ILE A 356 2.30 -24.67 -5.61
N VAL A 357 3.33 -25.48 -5.83
CA VAL A 357 4.70 -24.97 -6.05
C VAL A 357 4.80 -24.40 -7.47
N PRO A 358 5.10 -23.10 -7.65
CA PRO A 358 5.23 -22.50 -8.96
C PRO A 358 6.44 -23.07 -9.71
N GLY A 359 6.35 -23.19 -11.04
CA GLY A 359 7.41 -23.80 -11.85
C GLY A 359 8.77 -23.12 -11.71
N VAL A 360 8.79 -21.80 -11.50
CA VAL A 360 10.03 -21.04 -11.25
C VAL A 360 10.75 -21.46 -9.95
N ALA A 361 10.00 -21.80 -8.89
CA ALA A 361 10.57 -22.27 -7.64
C ALA A 361 11.20 -23.67 -7.81
N GLN A 362 10.61 -24.52 -8.64
CA GLN A 362 11.16 -25.86 -8.93
C GLN A 362 12.55 -25.78 -9.59
N VAL A 363 12.75 -24.83 -10.51
CA VAL A 363 14.06 -24.57 -11.12
C VAL A 363 15.03 -23.96 -10.12
N ASP A 364 14.56 -23.01 -9.32
CA ASP A 364 15.33 -22.35 -8.27
C ASP A 364 15.91 -23.36 -7.26
N TRP A 365 15.10 -24.33 -6.84
CA TRP A 365 15.53 -25.40 -5.93
C TRP A 365 16.65 -26.25 -6.53
N ALA A 366 16.53 -26.63 -7.81
CA ALA A 366 17.59 -27.39 -8.48
C ALA A 366 18.91 -26.61 -8.53
N MET A 367 18.85 -25.31 -8.86
CA MET A 367 20.04 -24.44 -8.89
C MET A 367 20.66 -24.20 -7.52
N ALA A 368 19.84 -24.06 -6.48
CA ALA A 368 20.31 -23.78 -5.12
C ALA A 368 20.82 -25.02 -4.38
N LEU A 369 20.27 -26.20 -4.67
CA LEU A 369 20.65 -27.45 -4.02
C LEU A 369 21.83 -28.14 -4.72
N ALA A 370 21.99 -27.99 -6.04
CA ALA A 370 23.06 -28.69 -6.77
C ALA A 370 24.48 -28.40 -6.27
N PRO A 371 24.88 -27.15 -5.97
CA PRO A 371 26.22 -26.85 -5.47
C PRO A 371 26.58 -27.51 -4.13
N GLN A 372 25.60 -28.05 -3.40
CA GLN A 372 25.86 -28.77 -2.14
C GLN A 372 26.51 -30.14 -2.38
N ARG A 373 26.37 -30.72 -3.57
CA ARG A 373 26.83 -32.08 -3.90
C ARG A 373 27.55 -32.22 -5.23
N LEU A 374 27.39 -31.25 -6.14
CA LEU A 374 27.95 -31.29 -7.48
C LEU A 374 28.83 -30.06 -7.74
N PRO A 375 29.92 -30.20 -8.52
CA PRO A 375 30.83 -29.11 -8.85
C PRO A 375 30.24 -28.22 -9.96
N VAL A 376 29.05 -27.67 -9.71
CA VAL A 376 28.31 -26.82 -10.65
C VAL A 376 28.78 -25.37 -10.50
N PRO A 377 28.92 -24.61 -11.59
CA PRO A 377 29.21 -23.18 -11.53
C PRO A 377 28.22 -22.40 -10.66
N PRO A 378 28.65 -21.29 -10.07
CA PRO A 378 27.78 -20.46 -9.24
C PRO A 378 26.66 -19.82 -10.09
N ARG A 379 25.59 -19.41 -9.42
CA ARG A 379 24.31 -19.03 -10.04
C ARG A 379 24.44 -17.87 -11.02
N GLU A 380 25.39 -16.97 -10.81
CA GLU A 380 25.66 -15.78 -11.64
C GLU A 380 26.07 -16.16 -13.07
N ARG A 381 26.59 -17.39 -13.26
CA ARG A 381 26.96 -17.94 -14.57
C ARG A 381 25.78 -18.57 -15.30
N PHE A 382 24.56 -18.47 -14.80
CA PHE A 382 23.37 -18.93 -15.52
C PHE A 382 23.27 -18.28 -16.91
N LEU A 383 23.11 -19.11 -17.95
CA LEU A 383 22.95 -18.65 -19.32
C LEU A 383 21.50 -18.80 -19.81
N ARG A 384 20.95 -20.01 -19.73
CA ARG A 384 19.60 -20.34 -20.22
C ARG A 384 19.07 -21.66 -19.67
N LEU A 385 17.79 -21.92 -19.91
CA LEU A 385 17.13 -23.20 -19.66
C LEU A 385 16.80 -23.90 -20.99
N ASP A 386 17.22 -25.16 -21.12
CA ASP A 386 16.95 -26.01 -22.27
C ASP A 386 15.97 -27.14 -21.87
N VAL A 387 15.04 -27.48 -22.76
CA VAL A 387 14.11 -28.64 -22.62
C VAL A 387 13.31 -28.64 -21.30
N LEU A 388 12.92 -27.46 -20.81
CA LEU A 388 12.12 -27.33 -19.59
C LEU A 388 10.68 -27.81 -19.82
N LYS A 389 10.21 -28.75 -18.98
CA LYS A 389 8.85 -29.28 -19.01
C LYS A 389 8.27 -29.31 -17.60
N PHE A 390 7.08 -28.73 -17.43
CA PHE A 390 6.25 -28.86 -16.23
C PHE A 390 5.11 -29.82 -16.55
N GLN A 391 5.06 -30.96 -15.87
CA GLN A 391 4.20 -32.10 -16.17
C GLN A 391 3.19 -32.38 -15.05
N GLY A 392 3.52 -32.01 -13.81
CA GLY A 392 2.72 -32.33 -12.63
C GLY A 392 2.72 -31.20 -11.60
N ILE A 393 1.73 -31.25 -10.72
CA ILE A 393 1.52 -30.27 -9.66
C ILE A 393 2.12 -30.81 -8.37
N ILE A 394 2.99 -30.02 -7.73
CA ILE A 394 3.49 -30.28 -6.38
C ILE A 394 2.63 -29.49 -5.39
N ARG A 395 2.06 -30.20 -4.41
CA ARG A 395 1.22 -29.62 -3.34
C ARG A 395 1.99 -29.54 -2.01
N PRO A 396 1.57 -28.67 -1.08
CA PRO A 396 2.05 -28.72 0.30
C PRO A 396 1.92 -30.12 0.91
N GLY A 397 2.90 -30.51 1.73
CA GLY A 397 3.01 -31.83 2.36
C GLY A 397 3.54 -32.94 1.44
N SER A 398 3.86 -32.66 0.18
CA SER A 398 4.37 -33.68 -0.75
C SER A 398 5.82 -34.05 -0.44
N GLN A 399 6.17 -35.31 -0.69
CA GLN A 399 7.56 -35.78 -0.76
C GLN A 399 7.98 -35.89 -2.23
N VAL A 400 9.02 -35.16 -2.63
CA VAL A 400 9.45 -35.07 -4.03
C VAL A 400 10.91 -35.46 -4.17
N ARG A 401 11.21 -36.48 -4.98
CA ARG A 401 12.58 -36.83 -5.34
C ARG A 401 13.12 -35.85 -6.38
N LEU A 402 14.26 -35.25 -6.08
CA LEU A 402 15.07 -34.43 -6.98
C LEU A 402 16.27 -35.25 -7.44
N ASP A 403 16.37 -35.51 -8.74
CA ASP A 403 17.54 -36.10 -9.38
C ASP A 403 18.29 -35.00 -10.15
N LEU A 404 19.61 -34.95 -9.96
CA LEU A 404 20.53 -33.98 -10.55
C LEU A 404 21.66 -34.70 -11.28
N GLU A 405 22.03 -34.21 -12.46
CA GLU A 405 23.14 -34.74 -13.26
C GLU A 405 23.93 -33.57 -13.86
N TRP A 406 25.20 -33.47 -13.48
CA TRP A 406 26.14 -32.49 -13.98
C TRP A 406 26.87 -33.01 -15.22
N GLN A 407 26.87 -32.21 -16.29
CA GLN A 407 27.53 -32.50 -17.56
C GLN A 407 28.63 -31.46 -17.83
N PRO A 408 29.87 -31.69 -17.35
CA PRO A 408 30.96 -30.72 -17.44
C PRO A 408 31.23 -30.25 -18.88
N ALA A 409 31.28 -31.18 -19.83
CA ALA A 409 31.57 -30.90 -21.24
C ALA A 409 30.55 -29.95 -21.91
N ARG A 410 29.33 -29.86 -21.36
CA ARG A 410 28.25 -29.01 -21.87
C ARG A 410 27.97 -27.81 -20.97
N LEU A 411 28.70 -27.68 -19.85
CA LEU A 411 28.41 -26.75 -18.76
C LEU A 411 26.92 -26.75 -18.40
N ALA A 412 26.36 -27.95 -18.23
CA ALA A 412 24.92 -28.11 -18.10
C ALA A 412 24.53 -29.01 -16.93
N LEU A 413 23.55 -28.57 -16.15
CA LEU A 413 22.94 -29.33 -15.05
C LEU A 413 21.56 -29.81 -15.50
N ALA A 414 21.38 -31.12 -15.69
CA ALA A 414 20.08 -31.72 -15.87
C ALA A 414 19.41 -31.95 -14.51
N PHE A 415 18.11 -31.70 -14.42
CA PHE A 415 17.33 -31.98 -13.21
C PHE A 415 16.01 -32.66 -13.54
N ARG A 416 15.51 -33.45 -12.60
CA ARG A 416 14.19 -34.07 -12.65
C ARG A 416 13.56 -34.10 -11.26
N LEU A 417 12.29 -33.74 -11.19
CA LEU A 417 11.46 -33.81 -9.99
C LEU A 417 10.37 -34.86 -10.18
N THR A 418 10.33 -35.88 -9.31
CA THR A 418 9.36 -36.98 -9.36
C THR A 418 8.76 -37.25 -7.98
N SER A 419 7.55 -37.79 -7.94
CA SER A 419 6.93 -38.28 -6.70
C SER A 419 6.06 -39.51 -6.99
N ALA A 420 5.39 -40.04 -5.98
CA ALA A 420 4.41 -41.11 -6.15
C ALA A 420 3.27 -40.75 -7.13
N SER A 421 2.94 -39.47 -7.31
CA SER A 421 1.92 -39.03 -8.28
C SER A 421 2.45 -38.87 -9.72
N GLY A 422 3.73 -39.15 -9.97
CA GLY A 422 4.35 -39.08 -11.29
C GLY A 422 5.40 -37.96 -11.42
N PRO A 423 5.81 -37.64 -12.67
CA PRO A 423 6.79 -36.60 -12.95
C PRO A 423 6.19 -35.19 -12.80
N HIS A 424 6.92 -34.30 -12.11
CA HIS A 424 6.50 -32.91 -11.87
C HIS A 424 7.17 -31.93 -12.80
N ALA A 425 8.50 -31.96 -12.85
CA ALA A 425 9.27 -31.14 -13.76
C ALA A 425 10.58 -31.79 -14.17
N SER A 426 11.10 -31.36 -15.31
CA SER A 426 12.41 -31.74 -15.81
C SER A 426 12.97 -30.64 -16.68
N GLY A 427 14.27 -30.44 -16.65
CA GLY A 427 14.92 -29.48 -17.55
C GLY A 427 16.43 -29.57 -17.47
N ARG A 428 17.08 -28.70 -18.24
CA ARG A 428 18.54 -28.56 -18.24
C ARG A 428 18.91 -27.08 -18.08
N ILE A 429 19.73 -26.78 -17.09
CA ILE A 429 20.25 -25.45 -16.80
C ILE A 429 21.64 -25.36 -17.44
N VAL A 430 21.84 -24.38 -18.32
CA VAL A 430 23.13 -24.17 -19.01
C VAL A 430 23.85 -22.97 -18.40
N PHE A 431 25.15 -23.10 -18.18
CA PHE A 431 26.01 -22.08 -17.60
C PHE A 431 27.01 -21.52 -18.63
N ARG A 432 27.48 -20.29 -18.40
CA ARG A 432 28.56 -19.67 -19.17
C ARG A 432 29.91 -20.27 -18.79
N SER A 433 30.85 -20.26 -19.73
CA SER A 433 32.27 -20.52 -19.45
C SER A 433 32.84 -19.40 -18.57
N GLU A 434 33.96 -19.64 -17.88
CA GLU A 434 34.65 -18.61 -17.07
C GLU A 434 35.23 -17.48 -17.92
N HIS A 435 35.35 -17.68 -19.24
CA HIS A 435 36.04 -16.80 -20.17
C HIS A 435 35.12 -16.19 -21.24
N GLY A 436 33.85 -15.91 -20.94
CA GLY A 436 32.86 -15.42 -21.92
C GLY A 436 31.79 -14.48 -21.39
#